data_AF-A0A1T4LLL1-F1
#
_entry.id   AF-A0A1T4LLL1-F1
#
_cell.length_a   1.000
_cell.length_b   1.000
_cell.length_c   1.000
_cell.angle_alpha   90.00
_cell.angle_beta   90.00
_cell.angle_gamma   90.00
#
_symmetry.space_group_name_H-M   'P 1'
#
loop_
_entity.id
_entity.type
_entity.pdbx_description
1 polymer ?
#
loop_
_entity_poly.entity_id
_entity_poly.type
_entity_poly.pdbx_seq_one_letter_code
_entity_poly.pdbx_strand_id
1 'polypeptide(L)'
;MNTEELKEKFKQGVDKVVTSSKKAIGKAGVAMQDFSDKSVIRIEKHQLETKREAEYIRLGELVAARFLAEPSASVSASEDTVATIIKEISRYNEEIKKREETLAEEHPKTKDAEE
;
A
#
# COMPACT_ATOMS: atom_id res chain seq x y z
N MET A 1 -7.11 -37.74 44.80
CA MET A 1 -7.06 -36.36 44.26
C MET A 1 -7.12 -35.41 45.43
N ASN A 2 -6.07 -34.62 45.65
CA ASN A 2 -6.03 -33.65 46.74
C ASN A 2 -6.67 -32.33 46.31
N THR A 3 -7.32 -31.63 47.24
CA THR A 3 -7.99 -30.34 47.00
C THR A 3 -7.03 -29.26 46.51
N GLU A 4 -5.75 -29.35 46.93
CA GLU A 4 -4.65 -28.48 46.50
C GLU A 4 -4.28 -28.68 45.01
N GLU A 5 -4.24 -29.93 44.52
CA GLU A 5 -4.00 -30.25 43.11
C GLU A 5 -5.10 -29.71 42.18
N LEU A 6 -6.35 -29.74 42.64
CA LEU A 6 -7.49 -29.18 41.91
C LEU A 6 -7.43 -27.65 41.82
N LYS A 7 -7.01 -26.98 42.90
CA LYS A 7 -6.79 -25.53 42.93
C LYS A 7 -5.67 -25.10 42.00
N GLU A 8 -4.54 -25.80 42.00
CA GLU A 8 -3.43 -25.50 41.09
C GLU A 8 -3.82 -25.67 39.63
N LYS A 9 -4.48 -26.79 39.27
CA LYS A 9 -4.94 -27.03 37.90
C LYS A 9 -5.97 -25.99 37.43
N PHE A 10 -6.86 -25.54 38.32
CA PHE A 10 -7.81 -24.47 38.01
C PHE A 10 -7.10 -23.14 37.78
N LYS A 11 -6.14 -22.78 38.65
CA LYS A 11 -5.38 -21.54 38.54
C LYS A 11 -4.53 -21.51 37.27
N GLN A 12 -3.85 -22.61 36.94
CA GLN A 12 -3.11 -22.76 35.69
C GLN A 12 -4.04 -22.71 34.46
N GLY A 13 -5.22 -23.32 34.53
CA GLY A 13 -6.22 -23.26 33.46
C GLY A 13 -6.72 -21.83 33.20
N VAL A 14 -7.01 -21.08 34.26
CA VAL A 14 -7.43 -19.67 34.18
C VAL A 14 -6.30 -18.80 33.64
N ASP A 15 -5.08 -18.95 34.16
CA ASP A 15 -3.91 -18.18 33.70
C ASP A 15 -3.61 -18.46 32.21
N LYS A 16 -3.76 -19.71 31.76
CA LYS A 16 -3.58 -20.12 30.36
C LYS A 16 -4.66 -19.54 29.45
N VAL A 17 -5.91 -19.45 29.91
CA VAL A 17 -7.01 -18.80 29.18
C VAL A 17 -6.75 -17.29 29.08
N VAL A 18 -6.41 -16.63 30.18
CA VAL A 18 -6.14 -15.18 30.21
C VAL A 18 -4.94 -14.82 29.32
N THR A 19 -3.85 -15.59 29.37
CA THR A 19 -2.69 -15.35 28.49
C THR A 19 -2.99 -15.62 27.03
N SER A 20 -3.76 -16.68 26.72
CA SER A 20 -4.18 -16.98 25.34
C SER A 20 -5.11 -15.89 24.79
N SER A 21 -6.06 -15.40 25.58
CA SER A 21 -6.94 -14.28 25.20
C SER A 21 -6.16 -12.99 24.99
N LYS A 22 -5.23 -12.63 25.88
CA LYS A 22 -4.36 -11.45 25.69
C LYS A 22 -3.49 -11.57 24.43
N LYS A 23 -2.96 -12.76 24.15
CA LYS A 23 -2.18 -13.02 22.93
C LYS A 23 -3.03 -12.92 21.66
N ALA A 24 -4.26 -13.45 21.69
CA ALA A 24 -5.19 -13.36 20.56
C ALA A 24 -5.67 -11.91 20.32
N ILE A 25 -6.02 -11.18 21.38
CA ILE A 25 -6.40 -9.76 21.30
C ILE A 25 -5.22 -8.92 20.80
N GLY A 26 -4.01 -9.16 21.30
CA GLY A 26 -2.80 -8.49 20.83
C GLY A 26 -2.54 -8.74 19.33
N LYS A 27 -2.66 -9.99 18.88
CA LYS A 27 -2.54 -10.34 17.44
C LYS A 27 -3.62 -9.67 16.58
N ALA A 28 -4.86 -9.61 17.06
CA ALA A 28 -5.94 -8.93 16.36
C ALA A 28 -5.72 -7.41 16.27
N GLY A 29 -5.22 -6.79 17.35
CA GLY A 29 -4.87 -5.37 17.38
C GLY A 29 -3.77 -5.02 16.38
N VAL A 30 -2.69 -5.80 16.35
CA VAL A 30 -1.60 -5.64 15.36
C VAL A 30 -2.13 -5.80 13.94
N ALA A 31 -2.92 -6.85 13.66
CA ALA A 31 -3.47 -7.06 12.32
C ALA A 31 -4.42 -5.95 11.85
N MET A 32 -5.20 -5.35 12.76
CA MET A 32 -6.07 -4.23 12.45
C MET A 32 -5.28 -2.94 12.17
N GLN A 33 -4.21 -2.71 12.93
CA GLN A 33 -3.30 -1.58 12.69
C GLN A 33 -2.60 -1.74 11.33
N ASP A 34 -2.01 -2.90 11.05
CA ASP A 34 -1.36 -3.21 9.77
C ASP A 34 -2.35 -3.07 8.60
N PHE A 35 -3.61 -3.50 8.77
CA PHE A 35 -4.65 -3.31 7.76
C PHE A 35 -4.98 -1.82 7.52
N SER A 36 -5.04 -1.03 8.60
CA SER A 36 -5.28 0.41 8.52
C SER A 36 -4.15 1.11 7.77
N ASP A 37 -2.90 0.86 8.16
CA ASP A 37 -1.73 1.49 7.58
C ASP A 37 -1.59 1.15 6.08
N LYS A 38 -1.79 -0.13 5.71
CA LYS A 38 -1.82 -0.57 4.31
C LYS A 38 -2.97 0.06 3.51
N SER A 39 -4.11 0.32 4.16
CA SER A 39 -5.25 0.96 3.49
C SER A 39 -4.95 2.42 3.18
N VAL A 40 -4.26 3.15 4.07
CA VAL A 40 -3.79 4.51 3.79
C VAL A 40 -2.84 4.50 2.59
N ILE A 41 -1.84 3.61 2.59
CA ILE A 41 -0.87 3.52 1.49
C ILE A 41 -1.57 3.19 0.16
N ARG A 42 -2.56 2.29 0.15
CA ARG A 42 -3.37 1.98 -1.04
C ARG A 42 -4.16 3.19 -1.54
N ILE A 43 -4.76 3.98 -0.65
CA ILE A 43 -5.51 5.19 -1.02
C ILE A 43 -4.56 6.23 -1.62
N GLU A 44 -3.42 6.49 -0.97
CA GLU A 44 -2.40 7.40 -1.50
C GLU A 44 -1.92 6.97 -2.89
N LYS A 45 -1.61 5.67 -3.05
CA LYS A 45 -1.22 5.10 -4.33
C LYS A 45 -2.27 5.36 -5.40
N HIS A 46 -3.54 5.09 -5.09
CA HIS A 46 -4.64 5.31 -6.01
C HIS A 46 -4.78 6.78 -6.42
N GLN A 47 -4.63 7.72 -5.47
CA GLN A 47 -4.64 9.14 -5.77
C GLN A 47 -3.50 9.54 -6.73
N LEU A 48 -2.31 8.95 -6.57
CA LEU A 48 -1.19 9.18 -7.47
C LEU A 48 -1.45 8.60 -8.86
N GLU A 49 -2.05 7.40 -8.94
CA GLU A 49 -2.46 6.77 -10.21
C GLU A 49 -3.47 7.67 -10.96
N THR A 50 -4.49 8.21 -10.28
CA THR A 50 -5.45 9.13 -10.86
C THR A 50 -4.78 10.42 -11.36
N LYS A 51 -3.85 11.00 -10.59
CA LYS A 51 -3.12 12.20 -11.01
C LYS A 51 -2.25 11.93 -12.26
N ARG A 52 -1.58 10.78 -12.31
CA ARG A 52 -0.81 10.37 -13.49
C ARG A 52 -1.71 10.19 -14.71
N GLU A 53 -2.87 9.57 -14.54
CA GLU A 53 -3.85 9.39 -15.61
C GLU A 53 -4.32 10.74 -16.17
N ALA A 54 -4.57 11.73 -15.30
CA ALA A 54 -4.90 13.08 -15.73
C ALA A 54 -3.78 13.72 -16.58
N GLU A 55 -2.51 13.52 -16.23
CA GLU A 55 -1.39 14.02 -17.04
C GLU A 55 -1.26 13.28 -18.39
N TYR A 56 -1.55 11.97 -18.44
CA TYR A 56 -1.62 11.25 -19.73
C TYR A 56 -2.75 11.77 -20.62
N ILE A 57 -3.93 12.03 -20.05
CA ILE A 57 -5.05 12.63 -20.76
C ILE A 57 -4.64 13.99 -21.31
N ARG A 58 -4.05 14.84 -20.46
CA ARG A 58 -3.59 16.18 -20.84
C ARG A 58 -2.56 16.13 -21.99
N LEU A 59 -1.62 15.18 -21.95
CA LEU A 59 -0.67 14.98 -23.03
C LEU A 59 -1.38 14.56 -24.33
N GLY A 60 -2.32 13.62 -24.23
CA GLY A 60 -3.12 13.15 -25.36
C GLY A 60 -3.95 14.27 -25.99
N GLU A 61 -4.63 15.08 -25.17
CA GLU A 61 -5.39 16.25 -25.62
C GLU A 61 -4.50 17.26 -26.35
N LEU A 62 -3.32 17.56 -25.80
CA LEU A 62 -2.36 18.48 -26.41
C LEU A 62 -1.88 17.97 -27.78
N VAL A 63 -1.49 16.70 -27.86
CA VAL A 63 -1.01 16.08 -29.10
C VAL A 63 -2.13 16.01 -30.14
N ALA A 64 -3.32 15.59 -29.73
CA ALA A 64 -4.48 15.51 -30.62
C ALA A 64 -4.87 16.88 -31.16
N ALA A 65 -4.96 17.91 -30.31
CA ALA A 65 -5.27 19.27 -30.73
C ALA A 65 -4.27 19.80 -31.76
N ARG A 66 -2.98 19.47 -31.60
CA ARG A 66 -1.93 19.89 -32.53
C ARG A 66 -2.06 19.22 -33.90
N PHE A 67 -2.30 17.92 -33.95
CA PHE A 67 -2.50 17.20 -35.22
C PHE A 67 -3.82 17.53 -35.91
N LEU A 68 -4.86 17.90 -35.15
CA LEU A 68 -6.12 18.40 -35.71
C LEU A 68 -5.95 19.79 -36.34
N ALA A 69 -5.12 20.65 -35.76
CA ALA A 69 -4.83 21.97 -36.30
C ALA A 69 -3.90 21.92 -37.51
N GLU A 70 -2.86 21.08 -37.44
CA GLU A 70 -1.88 20.92 -38.51
C GLU A 70 -1.47 19.43 -38.62
N PRO A 71 -1.96 18.69 -39.62
CA PRO A 71 -1.66 17.26 -39.77
C PRO A 71 -0.18 16.93 -40.02
N SER A 72 0.61 17.90 -40.49
CA SER A 72 2.06 17.79 -40.66
C SER A 72 2.85 18.16 -39.42
N ALA A 73 2.20 18.64 -38.35
CA ALA A 73 2.90 19.01 -37.14
C ALA A 73 3.62 17.81 -36.52
N SER A 74 4.67 18.11 -35.76
CA SER A 74 5.34 17.16 -34.88
C SER A 74 5.30 17.69 -33.45
N VAL A 75 5.40 16.77 -32.49
CA VAL A 75 5.48 17.07 -31.06
C VAL A 75 6.79 16.53 -30.53
N SER A 76 7.64 17.39 -29.97
CA SER A 76 8.89 17.00 -29.33
C SER A 76 8.74 16.92 -27.81
N ALA A 77 9.38 15.92 -27.20
CA ALA A 77 9.48 15.80 -25.74
C ALA A 77 10.24 16.97 -25.08
N SER A 78 11.00 17.74 -25.86
CA SER A 78 11.74 18.91 -25.39
C SER A 78 10.93 20.20 -25.39
N GLU A 79 9.71 20.20 -25.91
CA GLU A 79 8.83 21.37 -25.86
C GLU A 79 8.41 21.64 -24.41
N ASP A 80 8.52 22.88 -23.93
CA ASP A 80 8.35 23.22 -22.51
C ASP A 80 7.10 22.61 -21.86
N THR A 81 5.94 22.71 -22.52
CA THR A 81 4.68 22.15 -22.03
C THR A 81 4.71 20.62 -21.98
N VAL A 82 5.25 19.98 -23.02
CA VAL A 82 5.35 18.51 -23.12
C VAL A 82 6.36 17.99 -22.09
N ALA A 83 7.51 18.63 -21.97
CA ALA A 83 8.55 18.32 -21.00
C ALA A 83 8.01 18.41 -19.56
N THR A 84 7.19 19.43 -19.27
CA THR A 84 6.54 19.59 -17.96
C THR A 84 5.59 18.43 -17.66
N ILE A 85 4.74 18.05 -18.61
CA ILE A 85 3.80 16.92 -18.43
C ILE A 85 4.56 15.61 -18.25
N ILE A 86 5.59 15.35 -19.06
CA ILE A 86 6.44 14.15 -18.96
C ILE A 86 7.16 14.10 -17.59
N LYS A 87 7.62 15.24 -17.09
CA LYS A 87 8.26 15.32 -15.77
C LYS A 87 7.28 14.94 -14.66
N GLU A 88 6.05 15.43 -14.70
CA GLU A 88 5.04 15.07 -13.70
C GLU A 88 4.64 13.59 -13.78
N ILE A 89 4.43 13.04 -14.99
CA ILE A 89 4.20 11.60 -15.18
C ILE A 89 5.34 10.78 -14.56
N SER A 90 6.59 11.19 -14.80
CA SER A 90 7.77 10.49 -14.26
C SER A 90 7.80 10.56 -12.74
N ARG A 91 7.55 11.75 -12.16
CA ARG A 91 7.45 11.92 -10.69
C ARG A 91 6.38 11.01 -10.10
N TYR A 92 5.18 10.96 -10.70
CA TYR A 92 4.12 10.08 -10.22
C TYR A 92 4.48 8.61 -10.32
N ASN A 93 5.14 8.18 -11.40
CA ASN A 93 5.62 6.79 -11.53
C ASN A 93 6.61 6.42 -10.43
N GLU A 94 7.55 7.30 -10.09
CA GLU A 94 8.48 7.09 -8.97
C GLU A 94 7.75 7.00 -7.62
N GLU A 95 6.80 7.90 -7.36
CA GLU A 95 6.04 7.90 -6.11
C GLU A 95 5.14 6.65 -5.99
N ILE A 96 4.49 6.22 -7.07
CA ILE A 96 3.70 4.98 -7.12
C ILE A 96 4.59 3.78 -6.83
N LYS A 97 5.76 3.68 -7.49
CA LYS A 97 6.71 2.58 -7.28
C LYS A 97 7.15 2.49 -5.82
N LYS A 98 7.43 3.61 -5.17
CA LYS A 98 7.77 3.64 -3.73
C LYS A 98 6.64 3.06 -2.87
N ARG A 99 5.37 3.40 -3.16
CA ARG A 99 4.21 2.84 -2.42
C ARG A 99 4.03 1.35 -2.69
N GLU A 100 4.27 0.89 -3.92
CA GLU A 100 4.25 -0.54 -4.27
C GLU A 100 5.33 -1.31 -3.52
N GLU A 101 6.53 -0.76 -3.42
CA GLU A 101 7.63 -1.33 -2.65
C GLU A 101 7.28 -1.40 -1.16
N THR A 102 6.72 -0.34 -0.55
CA THR A 102 6.28 -0.37 0.85
C THR A 102 5.20 -1.44 1.10
N LEU A 103 4.21 -1.56 0.21
CA LEU A 103 3.19 -2.61 0.30
C LEU A 103 3.76 -4.02 0.14
N ALA A 104 4.84 -4.18 -0.63
CA ALA A 104 5.53 -5.44 -0.85
C ALA A 104 6.49 -5.82 0.29
N GLU A 105 7.21 -4.87 0.88
CA GLU A 105 8.15 -5.07 1.99
C GLU A 105 7.42 -5.42 3.30
N GLU A 106 6.21 -4.89 3.51
CA GLU A 106 5.34 -5.27 4.63
C GLU A 106 4.62 -6.63 4.45
N HIS A 107 5.03 -7.43 3.45
CA HIS A 107 4.88 -8.87 3.49
C HIS A 107 6.12 -9.49 4.16
N PRO A 108 6.19 -9.61 5.50
CA PRO A 108 7.09 -10.60 6.06
C PRO A 108 6.69 -11.93 5.44
N LYS A 109 7.67 -12.57 4.80
CA LYS A 109 7.65 -14.01 4.56
C LYS A 109 7.20 -14.65 5.88
N THR A 110 5.98 -15.15 5.94
CA THR A 110 5.63 -16.29 6.78
C THR A 110 6.42 -17.47 6.22
N LYS A 111 7.73 -17.46 6.44
CA LYS A 111 8.59 -18.62 6.41
C LYS A 111 9.16 -18.75 7.81
N ASP A 112 8.89 -19.92 8.36
CA ASP A 112 9.62 -20.60 9.43
C ASP A 112 9.24 -20.21 10.87
N ALA A 113 8.20 -20.89 11.39
CA ALA A 113 8.10 -21.28 12.80
C ALA A 113 7.13 -22.46 12.98
N GLU A 114 7.41 -23.59 12.31
CA GLU A 114 7.03 -24.92 12.80
C GLU A 114 8.31 -25.78 12.73
N GLU A 115 9.10 -25.73 13.81
CA GLU A 115 9.94 -26.85 14.28
C GLU A 115 9.12 -27.64 15.30
#